data_AF-A0A2T7WCD0-F1
#
_entry.id   AF-A0A2T7WCD0-F1
#
_cell.length_a   1.000
_cell.length_b   1.000
_cell.length_c   1.000
_cell.angle_alpha   90.00
_cell.angle_beta   90.00
_cell.angle_gamma   90.00
#
_symmetry.space_group_name_H-M   'P 1'
#
loop_
_entity.id
_entity.type
_entity.pdbx_description
1 polymer ?
#
loop_
_entity_poly.entity_id
_entity_poly.type
_entity_poly.pdbx_seq_one_letter_code
_entity_poly.pdbx_strand_id
1 'polypeptide(L)'
;MVYNGLVPGTGSAPPWVSVVLHAIFPALVVVDFATAPDRPELPWTRLWWVLPYPLLWVAVVLLRGATDGWVPYGFLLPERGLTSLVLHVFGILVLLLAAATGVWSLSRARWAPRRPS
;
A
#
# COMPACT_ATOMS: atom_id res chain seq x y z
N MET A 1 -27.45 10.57 -3.17
CA MET A 1 -27.12 12.00 -3.06
C MET A 1 -27.30 12.52 -1.62
N VAL A 2 -26.63 11.93 -0.62
CA VAL A 2 -26.80 12.32 0.81
C VAL A 2 -25.46 12.64 1.49
N TYR A 3 -24.36 12.44 0.79
CA TYR A 3 -23.01 12.45 1.37
C TYR A 3 -22.43 13.84 1.67
N ASN A 4 -23.02 14.92 1.15
CA ASN A 4 -22.43 16.26 1.20
C ASN A 4 -23.13 17.23 2.18
N GLY A 5 -24.03 16.74 3.03
CA GLY A 5 -24.92 17.62 3.79
C GLY A 5 -24.41 18.14 5.13
N LEU A 6 -23.83 17.29 5.98
CA LEU A 6 -23.93 17.53 7.43
C LEU A 6 -22.67 17.34 8.28
N VAL A 7 -21.55 16.82 7.75
CA VAL A 7 -20.29 16.71 8.53
C VAL A 7 -19.07 16.86 7.60
N PRO A 8 -18.28 17.95 7.72
CA PRO A 8 -16.96 18.01 7.11
C PRO A 8 -16.01 17.11 7.91
N GLY A 9 -15.65 15.95 7.34
CA GLY A 9 -14.72 15.02 7.98
C GLY A 9 -14.97 13.56 7.60
N THR A 10 -14.19 13.08 6.63
CA THR A 10 -14.10 11.69 6.18
C THR A 10 -15.42 11.02 5.85
N GLY A 11 -15.99 11.41 4.72
CA GLY A 11 -16.84 10.48 4.03
C GLY A 11 -16.04 9.20 3.71
N SER A 12 -16.50 8.04 4.19
CA SER A 12 -16.02 6.75 3.72
C SER A 12 -16.65 6.44 2.37
N ALA A 13 -15.82 6.06 1.39
CA ALA A 13 -16.32 5.58 0.12
C ALA A 13 -17.34 4.45 0.38
N PRO A 14 -18.39 4.30 -0.46
CA PRO A 14 -19.34 3.19 -0.33
C PRO A 14 -18.59 1.86 -0.12
N PRO A 15 -19.05 0.95 0.75
CA PRO A 15 -18.28 -0.25 1.12
C PRO A 15 -17.78 -1.06 -0.08
N TRP A 16 -18.59 -1.13 -1.14
CA TRP A 16 -18.21 -1.80 -2.39
C TRP A 16 -16.99 -1.15 -3.07
N VAL A 17 -16.84 0.19 -3.03
CA VAL A 17 -15.67 0.89 -3.57
C VAL A 17 -14.42 0.48 -2.80
N SER A 18 -14.52 0.41 -1.47
CA SER A 18 -13.40 -0.03 -0.63
C SER A 18 -12.97 -1.46 -0.98
N VAL A 19 -13.93 -2.38 -1.12
CA VAL A 19 -13.66 -3.78 -1.51
C VAL A 19 -13.03 -3.85 -2.90
N VAL A 20 -13.56 -3.10 -3.87
CA VAL A 20 -13.02 -3.07 -5.22
C VAL A 20 -11.57 -2.56 -5.22
N LEU A 21 -11.30 -1.45 -4.54
CA LEU A 21 -9.97 -0.82 -4.56
C LEU A 21 -8.92 -1.55 -3.72
N HIS A 22 -9.29 -2.16 -2.60
CA HIS A 22 -8.33 -2.74 -1.66
C HIS A 22 -8.24 -4.27 -1.74
N ALA A 23 -9.20 -4.94 -2.36
CA ALA A 23 -9.17 -6.40 -2.50
C ALA A 23 -9.23 -6.84 -3.96
N ILE A 24 -10.27 -6.46 -4.71
CA ILE A 24 -10.51 -6.99 -6.06
C ILE A 24 -9.43 -6.49 -7.04
N PHE A 25 -9.20 -5.18 -7.11
CA PHE A 25 -8.23 -4.60 -8.04
C PHE A 25 -6.79 -5.10 -7.78
N PRO A 26 -6.28 -5.10 -6.53
CA PRO A 26 -4.97 -5.69 -6.25
C PRO A 26 -4.89 -7.18 -6.62
N ALA A 27 -5.95 -7.97 -6.37
CA ALA A 27 -5.97 -9.38 -6.76
C ALA A 27 -5.90 -9.57 -8.28
N LEU A 28 -6.64 -8.76 -9.05
CA LEU A 28 -6.58 -8.79 -10.51
C LEU A 28 -5.20 -8.40 -11.04
N VAL A 29 -4.55 -7.38 -10.47
CA VAL A 29 -3.18 -6.99 -10.82
C VAL A 29 -2.19 -8.13 -10.55
N VAL A 30 -2.32 -8.84 -9.42
CA VAL A 30 -1.49 -10.01 -9.12
C VAL A 30 -1.71 -11.13 -10.12
N VAL A 31 -2.97 -11.42 -10.51
CA VAL A 31 -3.30 -12.45 -11.50
C VAL A 31 -2.76 -12.08 -12.88
N ASP A 32 -2.93 -10.83 -13.31
CA ASP A 32 -2.40 -10.31 -14.57
C ASP A 32 -0.88 -10.46 -14.62
N PHE A 33 -0.17 -9.98 -13.59
CA PHE A 33 1.29 -10.13 -13.49
C PHE A 33 1.75 -11.60 -13.44
N ALA A 34 1.00 -12.47 -12.75
CA ALA A 34 1.30 -13.89 -12.63
C ALA A 34 1.02 -14.69 -13.92
N THR A 35 0.20 -14.16 -14.83
CA THR A 35 -0.12 -14.79 -16.12
C THR A 35 0.59 -14.15 -17.32
N ALA A 36 1.15 -12.94 -17.14
CA ALA A 36 1.92 -12.24 -18.14
C ALA A 36 3.12 -13.08 -18.65
N PRO A 37 3.22 -13.36 -19.98
CA PRO A 37 4.31 -14.14 -20.56
C PRO A 37 5.67 -13.45 -20.46
N ASP A 38 5.69 -12.12 -20.61
CA ASP A 38 6.91 -11.30 -20.72
C ASP A 38 7.25 -10.59 -19.40
N ARG A 39 6.97 -11.23 -18.26
CA ARG A 39 7.25 -10.60 -16.96
C ARG A 39 8.76 -10.39 -16.75
N PRO A 40 9.20 -9.17 -16.39
CA PRO A 40 10.60 -8.91 -16.14
C PRO A 40 11.05 -9.56 -14.83
N GLU A 41 12.26 -10.13 -14.81
CA GLU A 41 12.87 -10.63 -13.57
C GLU A 41 13.26 -9.44 -12.68
N LEU A 42 12.53 -9.23 -11.59
CA LEU A 42 12.80 -8.13 -10.67
C LEU A 42 13.98 -8.48 -9.74
N PRO A 43 15.10 -7.73 -9.76
CA PRO A 43 16.22 -7.99 -8.89
C PRO A 43 15.86 -7.66 -7.43
N TRP A 44 16.23 -8.53 -6.49
CA TRP A 44 15.96 -8.35 -5.06
C TRP A 44 16.61 -7.09 -4.48
N THR A 45 17.71 -6.63 -5.08
CA THR A 45 18.35 -5.35 -4.74
C THR A 45 17.41 -4.15 -4.93
N ARG A 46 16.37 -4.28 -5.75
CA ARG A 46 15.37 -3.22 -5.95
C ARG A 46 14.20 -3.26 -4.98
N LEU A 47 14.07 -4.30 -4.14
CA LEU A 47 12.95 -4.41 -3.21
C LEU A 47 12.86 -3.19 -2.28
N TRP A 48 14.01 -2.65 -1.85
CA TRP A 48 14.09 -1.48 -0.98
C TRP A 48 13.54 -0.19 -1.59
N TRP A 49 13.38 -0.11 -2.92
CA TRP A 49 12.81 1.08 -3.57
C TRP A 49 11.34 1.34 -3.25
N VAL A 50 10.64 0.39 -2.61
CA VAL A 50 9.26 0.62 -2.14
C VAL A 50 9.21 1.50 -0.89
N LEU A 51 10.31 1.66 -0.15
CA LEU A 51 10.34 2.37 1.14
C LEU A 51 10.57 3.90 1.08
N PRO A 52 11.39 4.47 0.17
CA PRO A 52 11.68 5.90 0.20
C PRO A 52 10.45 6.80 0.18
N TYR A 53 9.47 6.49 -0.68
CA TYR A 53 8.25 7.28 -0.79
C TYR A 53 7.40 7.28 0.49
N PRO A 54 6.98 6.12 1.05
CA PRO A 54 6.18 6.12 2.28
C PRO A 54 6.95 6.67 3.48
N LEU A 55 8.26 6.47 3.59
CA LEU A 55 9.07 7.05 4.66
C LEU A 55 9.13 8.57 4.57
N LEU A 56 9.38 9.11 3.37
CA LEU A 56 9.37 10.55 3.12
C LEU A 56 7.99 11.14 3.42
N TRP A 57 6.92 10.46 3.00
CA TRP A 57 5.56 10.88 3.27
C TRP A 57 5.26 10.93 4.78
N VAL A 58 5.63 9.89 5.54
CA VAL A 58 5.49 9.88 7.00
C VAL A 58 6.25 11.04 7.63
N ALA A 59 7.50 11.30 7.20
CA ALA A 59 8.28 12.42 7.69
C ALA A 59 7.59 13.77 7.43
N VAL A 60 7.08 13.99 6.21
CA VAL A 60 6.34 15.22 5.84
C VAL A 60 5.10 15.39 6.71
N VAL A 61 4.33 14.33 6.91
CA VAL A 61 3.08 14.42 7.68
C VAL A 61 3.33 14.61 9.17
N LEU A 62 4.36 13.97 9.73
CA LEU A 62 4.75 14.20 11.12
C LEU A 62 5.28 15.62 11.33
N LEU A 63 6.06 16.15 10.37
CA LEU A 63 6.50 17.53 10.40
C LEU A 63 5.31 18.48 10.42
N ARG A 64 4.34 18.30 9.51
CA ARG A 64 3.12 19.10 9.49
C ARG A 64 2.32 18.97 10.79
N GLY A 65 2.11 17.74 11.26
CA GLY A 65 1.47 17.49 12.56
C GLY A 65 2.14 18.25 13.72
N ALA A 66 3.46 18.42 13.69
CA ALA A 66 4.21 19.19 14.68
C ALA A 66 4.20 20.71 14.44
N THR A 67 4.10 21.18 13.19
CA THR A 67 4.21 22.62 12.84
C THR A 67 2.88 23.33 12.68
N ASP A 68 1.91 22.72 11.99
CA ASP A 68 0.61 23.30 11.65
C ASP A 68 -0.57 22.50 12.25
N GLY A 69 -0.28 21.41 12.98
CA GLY A 69 -1.29 20.57 13.62
C GLY A 69 -2.08 19.69 12.64
N TRP A 70 -1.74 19.70 11.35
CA TRP A 70 -2.47 18.95 10.34
C TRP A 70 -2.04 17.48 10.31
N VAL A 71 -3.01 16.57 10.40
CA VAL A 71 -2.83 15.14 10.16
C VAL A 71 -3.92 14.58 9.24
N PRO A 72 -3.57 13.76 8.23
CA PRO A 72 -4.52 13.22 7.26
C PRO A 72 -5.30 12.02 7.80
N TYR A 73 -4.77 11.33 8.82
CA TYR A 73 -5.33 10.08 9.32
C TYR A 73 -5.40 10.07 10.85
N GLY A 74 -6.47 9.49 11.39
CA GLY A 74 -6.71 9.45 12.84
C GLY A 74 -5.65 8.69 13.64
N PHE A 75 -4.92 7.74 13.03
CA PHE A 75 -3.82 7.03 13.71
C PHE A 75 -2.57 7.90 13.91
N LEU A 76 -2.50 9.06 13.25
CA LEU A 76 -1.42 10.03 13.39
C LEU A 76 -1.73 11.10 14.44
N LEU A 77 -2.93 11.08 15.03
CA LEU A 77 -3.33 12.03 16.05
C LEU A 77 -2.41 11.90 17.29
N PRO A 78 -1.81 13.00 17.76
CA PRO A 78 -0.92 12.97 18.92
C PRO A 78 -1.58 12.36 20.18
N GLU A 79 -2.88 12.59 20.38
CA GLU A 79 -3.63 12.02 21.52
C GLU A 79 -3.70 10.48 21.53
N ARG A 80 -3.39 9.81 20.41
CA ARG A 80 -3.31 8.33 20.33
C ARG A 80 -2.00 7.79 20.89
N GLY A 81 -1.02 8.65 21.12
CA GLY A 81 0.27 8.31 21.71
C GLY A 81 1.25 7.65 20.74
N LEU A 82 2.53 7.66 21.14
CA LEU A 82 3.65 7.18 20.33
C LEU A 82 3.53 5.69 19.99
N THR A 83 3.03 4.86 20.91
CA THR A 83 2.88 3.41 20.68
C THR A 83 1.92 3.13 19.52
N SER A 84 0.76 3.80 19.48
CA SER A 84 -0.21 3.62 18.40
C SER A 84 0.38 4.07 17.06
N LEU A 85 1.05 5.23 17.04
CA LEU A 85 1.74 5.74 15.85
C LEU A 85 2.75 4.73 15.30
N VAL A 86 3.66 4.24 16.15
CA VAL A 86 4.72 3.30 15.74
C VAL A 86 4.12 2.00 15.20
N LEU A 87 3.12 1.43 15.88
CA LEU A 87 2.50 0.18 15.45
C LEU A 87 1.81 0.31 14.09
N HIS A 88 1.08 1.40 13.84
CA HIS A 88 0.41 1.61 12.55
C HIS A 88 1.42 1.84 11.41
N VAL A 89 2.40 2.72 11.62
CA VAL A 89 3.44 2.99 10.61
C VAL A 89 4.21 1.71 10.30
N PHE A 90 4.67 0.99 11.33
CA PHE A 90 5.38 -0.27 11.14
C PHE A 90 4.52 -1.33 10.44
N GLY A 91 3.27 -1.50 10.86
CA GLY A 91 2.34 -2.47 10.25
C GLY A 91 2.10 -2.20 8.75
N ILE A 92 1.93 -0.94 8.36
CA ILE A 92 1.77 -0.54 6.96
C ILE A 92 3.06 -0.83 6.16
N LEU A 93 4.24 -0.51 6.70
CA LEU A 93 5.51 -0.79 6.03
C LEU A 93 5.74 -2.30 5.86
N VAL A 94 5.40 -3.10 6.87
CA VAL A 94 5.47 -4.57 6.79
C VAL A 94 4.53 -5.10 5.72
N LEU A 95 3.28 -4.63 5.68
CA LEU A 95 2.31 -5.04 4.66
C LEU A 95 2.79 -4.70 3.25
N LEU A 96 3.37 -3.51 3.06
CA LEU A 96 3.95 -3.08 1.79
C LEU A 96 5.11 -3.99 1.36
N LEU A 97 6.04 -4.28 2.28
CA LEU A 97 7.17 -5.17 2.01
C LEU A 97 6.72 -6.60 1.72
N ALA A 98 5.71 -7.10 2.42
CA ALA A 98 5.13 -8.42 2.17
C ALA A 98 4.51 -8.50 0.77
N ALA A 99 3.72 -7.49 0.39
CA ALA A 99 3.13 -7.41 -0.95
C ALA A 99 4.22 -7.34 -2.04
N ALA A 100 5.23 -6.49 -1.87
CA ALA A 100 6.35 -6.38 -2.81
C ALA A 100 7.14 -7.70 -2.92
N THR A 101 7.39 -8.37 -1.81
CA THR A 101 8.06 -9.68 -1.78
C THR A 101 7.24 -10.73 -2.53
N GLY A 102 5.92 -10.73 -2.38
CA GLY A 102 5.01 -11.60 -3.14
C GLY A 102 5.14 -11.41 -4.64
N VAL A 103 5.10 -10.15 -5.11
CA VAL A 103 5.27 -9.81 -6.54
C VAL A 103 6.66 -10.22 -7.07
N TRP A 104 7.74 -9.94 -6.34
CA TRP A 104 9.10 -10.33 -6.71
C TRP A 104 9.28 -11.86 -6.78
N SER A 105 8.61 -12.59 -5.91
CA SER A 105 8.63 -14.05 -5.91
C SER A 105 7.91 -14.61 -7.14
N LEU A 106 6.75 -14.03 -7.49
CA LEU A 106 6.00 -14.37 -8.69
C LEU A 106 6.75 -14.03 -9.97
N SER A 107 7.57 -12.98 -9.99
CA SER A 107 8.38 -12.61 -11.16
C SER A 107 9.42 -13.68 -11.53
N ARG A 108 9.73 -14.60 -10.60
CA ARG A 108 10.75 -15.65 -10.77
C ARG A 108 10.17 -17.04 -10.96
N ALA A 109 8.91 -17.25 -10.62
CA ALA A 109 8.25 -18.53 -10.83
C ALA A 109 8.17 -18.78 -12.35
N ARG A 110 8.98 -19.69 -12.92
CA ARG A 110 8.91 -20.00 -14.36
C ARG A 110 7.77 -20.99 -14.59
N TRP A 111 6.63 -20.49 -15.04
CA TRP A 111 5.53 -21.32 -15.54
C TRP A 111 5.61 -21.36 -17.06
N ALA A 112 6.56 -22.14 -17.60
CA ALA A 112 6.61 -22.42 -19.03
C ALA A 112 7.01 -23.89 -19.26
N PRO A 113 6.14 -24.72 -19.85
CA PRO A 113 6.55 -25.96 -20.48
C PRO A 113 7.60 -25.63 -21.56
N ARG A 114 8.74 -26.30 -21.52
CA ARG A 114 9.73 -26.22 -22.61
C ARG A 114 9.01 -26.61 -23.91
N ARG A 115 8.98 -25.73 -24.91
CA ARG A 115 8.60 -26.14 -26.27
C ARG A 115 9.68 -27.12 -26.76
N PRO A 116 9.33 -28.36 -27.15
CA PRO A 116 10.29 -29.22 -27.84
C PRO A 116 10.62 -28.59 -29.20
N SER A 117 11.92 -28.51 -29.49
CA SER A 117 12.49 -28.18 -30.81
C SER A 117 12.32 -29.32 -31.79
#